data_AF-A0A1G2LSI9-F1
#
_entry.id   AF-A0A1G2LSI9-F1
#
_cell.length_a   1.000
_cell.length_b   1.000
_cell.length_c   1.000
_cell.angle_alpha   90.00
_cell.angle_beta   90.00
_cell.angle_gamma   90.00
#
_symmetry.space_group_name_H-M   'P 1'
#
loop_
_entity.id
_entity.type
_entity.pdbx_description
1 polymer ?
#
loop_
_entity_poly.entity_id
_entity_poly.type
_entity_poly.pdbx_seq_one_letter_code
_entity_poly.pdbx_strand_id
1 'polypeptide(L)'
;MEKESHFEKEKKPWAMIEFGVSGHEKEYIVVLENYDEKNYIPSEIEDEIQNALGDDWDVDNRGTRLEIINRKKFGLQDDALVITMVKKILKERGYWFR
;
A
#
# COMPACT_ATOMS: atom_id res chain seq x y z
N MET A 1 -30.30 18.53 30.18
CA MET A 1 -29.95 17.24 29.56
C MET A 1 -29.03 17.55 28.40
N GLU A 2 -27.74 17.63 28.67
CA GLU A 2 -26.74 17.81 27.63
C GLU A 2 -26.58 16.48 26.89
N LYS A 3 -26.79 16.49 25.57
CA LYS A 3 -26.54 15.33 24.73
C LYS A 3 -25.02 15.24 24.55
N GLU A 4 -24.39 14.31 25.24
CA GLU A 4 -23.03 13.90 24.95
C GLU A 4 -23.00 13.33 23.53
N SER A 5 -22.51 14.15 22.60
CA SER A 5 -22.16 13.73 21.25
C SER A 5 -20.95 12.82 21.36
N HIS A 6 -21.22 11.51 21.48
CA HIS A 6 -20.23 10.48 21.19
C HIS A 6 -19.88 10.58 19.70
N PHE A 7 -18.92 11.43 19.36
CA PHE A 7 -18.17 11.27 18.12
C PHE A 7 -17.38 9.96 18.26
N GLU A 8 -17.94 8.86 17.76
CA GLU A 8 -17.11 7.71 17.39
C GLU A 8 -16.04 8.23 16.43
N LYS A 9 -14.79 8.30 16.91
CA LYS A 9 -13.65 8.53 16.02
C LYS A 9 -13.61 7.33 15.09
N GLU A 10 -14.10 7.49 13.86
CA GLU A 10 -13.94 6.49 12.81
C GLU A 10 -12.47 6.07 12.77
N LYS A 11 -12.22 4.78 13.04
CA LYS A 11 -10.87 4.24 13.05
C LYS A 11 -10.37 4.26 11.62
N LYS A 12 -9.32 5.04 11.35
CA LYS A 12 -8.67 5.06 10.04
C LYS A 12 -8.17 3.65 9.70
N PRO A 13 -8.31 3.20 8.44
CA PRO A 13 -7.78 1.91 8.02
C PRO A 13 -6.24 1.92 8.06
N TRP A 14 -5.61 0.80 8.42
CA TRP A 14 -4.15 0.70 8.40
C TRP A 14 -3.61 0.19 7.06
N ALA A 15 -2.37 0.54 6.77
CA ALA A 15 -1.56 0.00 5.69
C ALA A 15 -0.19 -0.45 6.24
N MET A 16 0.40 -1.45 5.59
CA MET A 16 1.74 -1.97 5.87
C MET A 16 2.53 -2.03 4.58
N ILE A 17 3.82 -1.68 4.64
CA ILE A 17 4.77 -1.79 3.54
C ILE A 17 6.00 -2.51 4.10
N GLU A 18 6.37 -3.65 3.52
CA GLU A 18 7.51 -4.43 3.97
C GLU A 18 8.31 -4.96 2.78
N PHE A 19 9.64 -4.87 2.84
CA PHE A 19 10.52 -5.42 1.82
C PHE A 19 11.07 -6.77 2.26
N GLY A 20 11.13 -7.73 1.34
CA GLY A 20 11.89 -8.95 1.54
C GLY A 20 11.26 -9.95 2.50
N VAL A 21 9.92 -9.99 2.58
CA VAL A 21 9.21 -10.99 3.39
C VAL A 21 9.38 -12.39 2.80
N SER A 22 9.16 -13.44 3.59
CA SER A 22 9.31 -14.84 3.14
C SER A 22 8.49 -15.12 1.88
N GLY A 23 9.13 -15.65 0.85
CA GLY A 23 8.55 -15.91 -0.47
C GLY A 23 8.54 -14.71 -1.42
N HIS A 24 8.97 -13.55 -0.95
CA HIS A 24 8.98 -12.25 -1.64
C HIS A 24 10.29 -11.49 -1.34
N GLU A 25 11.42 -12.19 -1.31
CA GLU A 25 12.71 -11.70 -0.79
C GLU A 25 13.29 -10.50 -1.57
N LYS A 26 12.67 -10.14 -2.70
CA LYS A 26 13.12 -9.10 -3.64
C LYS A 26 12.05 -8.06 -3.97
N GLU A 27 10.94 -8.09 -3.22
CA GLU A 27 9.74 -7.33 -3.50
C GLU A 27 9.35 -6.52 -2.27
N TYR A 28 8.71 -5.38 -2.51
CA TYR A 28 7.89 -4.75 -1.48
C TYR A 28 6.49 -5.34 -1.52
N ILE A 29 5.98 -5.68 -0.35
CA ILE A 29 4.61 -6.11 -0.13
C ILE A 29 3.84 -5.00 0.53
N VAL A 30 2.76 -4.58 -0.12
CA VAL A 30 1.81 -3.60 0.43
C VAL A 30 0.52 -4.30 0.80
N VAL A 31 0.14 -4.20 2.07
CA VAL A 31 -1.11 -4.75 2.61
C VAL A 31 -1.97 -3.61 3.14
N LEU A 32 -3.26 -3.64 2.79
CA LEU A 32 -4.24 -2.61 3.14
C LEU A 32 -5.35 -3.24 3.99
N GLU A 33 -5.73 -2.59 5.11
CA GLU A 33 -6.88 -3.01 5.91
C GLU A 33 -8.17 -2.95 5.06
N ASN A 34 -9.06 -3.91 5.26
CA ASN A 34 -10.35 -4.11 4.59
C ASN A 34 -10.33 -4.80 3.22
N TYR A 35 -9.17 -5.26 2.72
CA TYR A 35 -9.15 -6.07 1.51
C TYR A 35 -8.82 -7.54 1.78
N ASP A 36 -9.59 -8.41 1.16
CA ASP A 36 -9.56 -9.86 1.33
C ASP A 36 -10.09 -10.56 0.06
N GLU A 37 -10.31 -11.87 0.13
CA GLU A 37 -10.78 -12.69 -1.00
C GLU A 37 -12.19 -12.32 -1.51
N LYS A 38 -12.94 -11.50 -0.77
CA LYS A 38 -14.29 -11.03 -1.11
C LYS A 38 -14.32 -9.55 -1.47
N ASN A 39 -13.29 -8.80 -1.13
CA ASN A 39 -13.13 -7.39 -1.43
C ASN A 39 -11.68 -7.11 -1.84
N TYR A 40 -11.41 -7.14 -3.14
CA TYR A 40 -10.05 -6.92 -3.66
C TYR A 40 -9.66 -5.45 -3.66
N ILE A 41 -8.35 -5.21 -3.57
CA ILE A 41 -7.74 -3.89 -3.77
C ILE A 41 -8.13 -3.37 -5.16
N PRO A 42 -8.73 -2.18 -5.27
CA PRO A 42 -9.07 -1.56 -6.55
C PRO A 42 -7.82 -1.33 -7.41
N SER A 43 -7.91 -1.60 -8.71
CA SER A 43 -6.81 -1.38 -9.66
C SER A 43 -6.36 0.08 -9.72
N GLU A 44 -7.24 1.03 -9.39
CA GLU A 44 -6.88 2.46 -9.31
C GLU A 44 -5.72 2.73 -8.33
N ILE A 45 -5.59 1.95 -7.25
CA ILE A 45 -4.49 2.11 -6.29
C ILE A 45 -3.18 1.60 -6.89
N GLU A 46 -3.23 0.48 -7.60
CA GLU A 46 -2.10 -0.07 -8.36
C GLU A 46 -1.64 0.93 -9.43
N ASP A 47 -2.57 1.46 -10.24
CA ASP A 47 -2.28 2.43 -11.29
C ASP A 47 -1.64 3.71 -10.73
N GLU A 48 -2.14 4.24 -9.62
CA GLU A 48 -1.56 5.43 -8.98
C GLU A 48 -0.13 5.19 -8.49
N ILE A 49 0.14 4.04 -7.88
CA ILE A 49 1.48 3.69 -7.39
C ILE A 49 2.41 3.43 -8.58
N GLN A 50 1.97 2.70 -9.59
CA GLN A 50 2.72 2.43 -10.81
C GLN A 50 3.15 3.73 -11.51
N ASN A 51 2.21 4.66 -11.67
CA ASN A 51 2.48 5.96 -12.26
C ASN A 51 3.46 6.81 -11.43
N ALA A 52 3.41 6.70 -10.09
CA ALA A 52 4.30 7.44 -9.20
C ALA A 52 5.74 6.90 -9.17
N LEU A 53 5.91 5.59 -9.34
CA LEU A 53 7.23 4.93 -9.34
C LEU A 53 7.91 4.96 -10.71
N GLY A 54 7.13 4.98 -11.79
CA GLY A 54 7.61 5.01 -13.17
C GLY A 54 8.08 3.65 -13.68
N ASP A 55 8.55 3.63 -14.93
CA ASP A 55 8.75 2.41 -15.73
C ASP A 55 9.84 1.46 -15.23
N ASP A 56 10.74 1.94 -14.36
CA ASP A 56 11.79 1.12 -13.75
C ASP A 56 11.21 0.14 -12.70
N TRP A 57 9.95 0.33 -12.29
CA TRP A 57 9.24 -0.46 -11.29
C TRP A 57 8.00 -1.13 -11.89
N ASP A 58 7.68 -2.30 -11.35
CA ASP A 58 6.41 -3.00 -11.56
C ASP A 58 5.58 -2.93 -10.28
N VAL A 59 4.28 -2.78 -10.42
CA VAL A 59 3.30 -2.88 -9.34
C VAL A 59 2.24 -3.88 -9.80
N ASP A 60 2.24 -5.05 -9.17
CA ASP A 60 1.33 -6.15 -9.46
C ASP A 60 0.24 -6.21 -8.37
N ASN A 61 -1.02 -6.08 -8.75
CA ASN A 61 -2.14 -6.32 -7.84
C ASN A 61 -2.52 -7.81 -7.77
N ARG A 62 -2.29 -8.43 -6.60
CA ARG A 62 -2.63 -9.84 -6.32
C ARG A 62 -4.01 -10.00 -5.68
N GLY A 63 -4.86 -8.98 -5.74
CA GLY A 63 -6.19 -8.94 -5.14
C GLY A 63 -6.16 -8.49 -3.67
N THR A 64 -5.40 -9.17 -2.80
CA THR A 64 -5.35 -8.85 -1.36
C THR A 64 -4.08 -8.11 -0.92
N ARG A 65 -3.11 -7.96 -1.83
CA ARG A 65 -1.86 -7.23 -1.64
C ARG A 65 -1.37 -6.67 -2.96
N LEU A 66 -0.48 -5.69 -2.90
CA LEU A 66 0.32 -5.25 -4.04
C LEU A 66 1.76 -5.76 -3.87
N GLU A 67 2.34 -6.22 -4.97
CA GLU A 67 3.75 -6.62 -5.07
C GLU A 67 4.48 -5.57 -5.91
N ILE A 68 5.56 -5.00 -5.38
CA ILE A 68 6.33 -3.98 -6.08
C ILE A 68 7.76 -4.46 -6.26
N ILE A 69 8.23 -4.48 -7.51
CA ILE A 69 9.57 -4.94 -7.84
C ILE A 69 10.26 -4.03 -8.84
N ASN A 70 11.56 -3.81 -8.66
CA ASN A 70 12.33 -3.06 -9.66
C ASN A 70 12.64 -3.96 -10.87
N ARG A 71 12.10 -3.63 -12.05
CA ARG A 71 12.29 -4.40 -13.28
C ARG A 71 13.69 -4.27 -13.86
N LYS A 72 14.31 -3.10 -13.70
CA LYS A 72 15.61 -2.77 -14.29
C LYS A 72 16.78 -3.33 -13.49
N LYS A 73 16.64 -3.35 -12.17
CA LYS A 73 17.59 -3.90 -11.21
C LYS A 73 16.82 -4.82 -10.27
N PHE A 74 16.58 -6.04 -10.73
CA PHE A 74 15.83 -7.05 -9.99
C PHE A 74 16.29 -7.18 -8.53
N GLY A 75 15.37 -6.95 -7.59
CA GLY A 75 15.64 -6.97 -6.15
C GLY A 75 16.34 -5.74 -5.59
N LEU A 76 16.41 -4.62 -6.32
CA LEU A 76 16.81 -3.34 -5.76
C LEU A 76 15.81 -2.91 -4.68
N GLN A 77 16.30 -2.79 -3.46
CA GLN A 77 15.62 -2.10 -2.38
C GLN A 77 15.93 -0.60 -2.47
N ASP A 78 14.91 0.22 -2.61
CA ASP A 78 14.96 1.69 -2.55
C ASP A 78 13.83 2.22 -1.67
N ASP A 79 14.02 2.09 -0.35
CA ASP A 79 13.01 2.45 0.65
C ASP A 79 12.64 3.93 0.57
N ALA A 80 13.61 4.80 0.28
CA ALA A 80 13.39 6.23 0.20
C ALA A 80 12.40 6.58 -0.91
N LEU A 81 12.51 5.95 -2.08
CA LEU A 81 11.57 6.13 -3.18
C LEU A 81 10.24 5.42 -2.90
N VAL A 82 10.28 4.10 -2.73
CA VAL A 82 9.06 3.27 -2.73
C VAL A 82 8.17 3.60 -1.54
N ILE A 83 8.72 3.63 -0.33
CA ILE A 83 7.93 3.89 0.88
C ILE A 83 7.36 5.32 0.84
N THR A 84 8.11 6.29 0.33
CA THR A 84 7.62 7.68 0.25
C THR A 84 6.43 7.81 -0.71
N MET A 85 6.52 7.24 -1.91
CA MET A 85 5.45 7.34 -2.91
C MET A 85 4.20 6.59 -2.47
N VAL A 86 4.35 5.34 -2.00
CA VAL A 86 3.23 4.54 -1.50
C VAL A 86 2.59 5.20 -0.28
N LYS A 87 3.39 5.73 0.67
CA LYS A 87 2.84 6.45 1.83
C LYS A 87 2.06 7.69 1.45
N LYS A 88 2.52 8.45 0.45
CA LYS A 88 1.83 9.65 -0.02
C LYS A 88 0.43 9.30 -0.53
N ILE A 89 0.35 8.37 -1.48
CA ILE A 89 -0.91 7.94 -2.12
C ILE A 89 -1.91 7.41 -1.09
N LEU A 90 -1.48 6.49 -0.23
CA LEU A 90 -2.39 5.87 0.73
C LEU A 90 -2.80 6.82 1.86
N LYS A 91 -1.97 7.81 2.25
CA LYS A 91 -2.39 8.86 3.20
C LYS A 91 -3.50 9.73 2.64
N GLU A 92 -3.42 10.09 1.36
CA GLU A 92 -4.48 10.85 0.66
C GLU A 92 -5.80 10.05 0.63
N ARG A 93 -5.70 8.71 0.62
CA ARG A 93 -6.83 7.77 0.74
C ARG A 93 -7.25 7.44 2.18
N GLY A 94 -6.69 8.13 3.18
CA GLY A 94 -7.11 8.02 4.58
C GLY A 94 -6.44 6.90 5.39
N TYR A 95 -5.46 6.18 4.83
CA TYR A 95 -4.72 5.14 5.55
C TYR A 95 -3.71 5.73 6.54
N TRP A 96 -3.51 5.03 7.66
CA TRP A 96 -2.36 5.23 8.54
C TRP A 96 -1.41 4.04 8.46
N PHE A 97 -0.16 4.21 8.88
CA PHE A 97 0.88 3.20 8.72
C PHE A 97 1.25 2.59 10.07
N ARG A 98 1.31 1.26 10.11
CA ARG A 98 1.90 0.52 11.22
C ARG A 98 3.43 0.57 11.20
#